data_AF-A7I8D8-F1
#
_entry.id   AF-A7I8D8-F1
#
_cell.length_a   1.000
_cell.length_b   1.000
_cell.length_c   1.000
_cell.angle_alpha   90.00
_cell.angle_beta   90.00
_cell.angle_gamma   90.00
#
_symmetry.space_group_name_H-M   'P 1'
#
loop_
_entity.id
_entity.type
_entity.pdbx_description
1 polymer ?
#
loop_
_entity_poly.entity_id
_entity_poly.type
_entity_poly.pdbx_seq_one_letter_code
_entity_poly.pdbx_strand_id
1 'polypeptide(L)'
;MGESPKKNTDLMCIFSILFLFVIVIFTAGCTSNVTNNQYPAQSDNATPAYTQAYGVTTTPEWLRDQNIETAKTIVEEYHKTHTYSLPDMFVCAQMSQDVWDMVETRGINATIEVGSVDQNISSIQEADHAWVLAEVSPGEWIAVETTAGYLVCADPGICAVDNPRYYTGWSFNTPKALQDYLNNPPCSAGYVLGSDNLCHQSCGGSAYCTGNSVCVNGQCRGCNSGYVFGQDLQCHPACGGNNTYCTGNSSCVNGECNG
;
A
#
# COMPACT_ATOMS: atom_id res chain seq x y z
N MET A 1 29.04 -50.90 38.16
CA MET A 1 29.34 -49.52 38.60
C MET A 1 28.95 -48.65 37.41
N GLY A 2 27.69 -48.22 37.28
CA GLY A 2 27.05 -47.12 38.04
C GLY A 2 27.50 -45.81 37.38
N GLU A 3 26.68 -44.97 36.74
CA GLU A 3 25.29 -44.61 37.00
C GLU A 3 24.57 -44.17 35.70
N SER A 4 23.23 -44.23 35.73
CA SER A 4 22.29 -43.82 34.68
C SER A 4 21.83 -42.36 34.92
N PRO A 5 21.74 -41.50 33.89
CA PRO A 5 21.24 -40.14 34.07
C PRO A 5 19.71 -40.09 34.16
N LYS A 6 19.23 -39.50 35.28
CA LYS A 6 17.82 -39.22 35.57
C LYS A 6 17.22 -38.23 34.57
N LYS A 7 16.06 -38.60 34.00
CA LYS A 7 15.16 -37.70 33.26
C LYS A 7 14.43 -36.79 34.25
N ASN A 8 14.54 -35.47 34.05
CA ASN A 8 13.70 -34.47 34.71
C ASN A 8 12.40 -34.31 33.92
N THR A 9 11.36 -35.01 34.35
CA THR A 9 9.96 -34.76 33.99
C THR A 9 9.31 -34.08 35.17
N ASP A 10 9.23 -32.74 35.16
CA ASP A 10 8.35 -31.96 36.04
C ASP A 10 8.46 -30.46 35.66
N LEU A 11 7.87 -30.07 34.52
CA LEU A 11 7.57 -28.66 34.23
C LEU A 11 6.46 -28.50 33.19
N MET A 12 5.37 -29.26 33.32
CA MET A 12 4.17 -29.09 32.52
C MET A 12 2.94 -29.37 33.39
N CYS A 13 2.48 -28.37 34.15
CA CYS A 13 1.12 -28.40 34.75
C CYS A 13 0.63 -27.06 35.35
N ILE A 14 1.26 -25.91 35.10
CA ILE A 14 0.88 -24.62 35.73
C ILE A 14 0.60 -23.52 34.68
N PHE A 15 -0.10 -23.85 33.59
CA PHE A 15 -0.67 -22.85 32.68
C PHE A 15 -2.07 -23.22 32.16
N SER A 16 -2.83 -24.03 32.92
CA SER A 16 -4.19 -24.46 32.53
C SER A 16 -5.32 -23.84 33.37
N ILE A 17 -5.06 -22.81 34.18
CA ILE A 17 -6.10 -22.18 35.00
C ILE A 17 -5.83 -20.67 35.12
N LEU A 18 -5.92 -19.91 34.02
CA LEU A 18 -6.17 -18.44 34.09
C LEU A 18 -6.51 -17.76 32.75
N PHE A 19 -7.33 -18.34 31.88
CA PHE A 19 -7.94 -17.57 30.77
C PHE A 19 -9.35 -18.09 30.46
N LEU A 20 -10.20 -17.98 31.46
CA LEU A 20 -11.66 -18.12 31.36
C LEU A 20 -12.22 -16.79 31.84
N PHE A 21 -13.13 -16.21 31.03
CA PHE A 21 -13.85 -14.95 31.23
C PHE A 21 -13.13 -13.65 30.83
N VAL A 22 -13.26 -13.26 29.56
CA VAL A 22 -13.94 -12.00 29.16
C VAL A 22 -14.52 -12.20 27.75
N ILE A 23 -15.75 -12.74 27.69
CA ILE A 23 -16.65 -12.50 26.57
C ILE A 23 -17.34 -11.18 26.87
N VAL A 24 -16.98 -10.11 26.17
CA VAL A 24 -17.77 -8.89 26.13
C VAL A 24 -18.17 -8.66 24.68
N ILE A 25 -19.47 -8.89 24.46
CA ILE A 25 -20.20 -8.58 23.25
C ILE A 25 -20.37 -7.05 23.19
N PHE A 26 -19.81 -6.41 22.17
CA PHE A 26 -20.30 -5.12 21.70
C PHE A 26 -20.76 -5.28 20.25
N THR A 27 -22.03 -5.60 20.10
CA THR A 27 -22.81 -5.31 18.90
C THR A 27 -23.22 -3.83 18.95
N ALA A 28 -22.58 -3.00 18.15
CA ALA A 28 -23.10 -1.70 17.77
C ALA A 28 -22.74 -1.49 16.30
N GLY A 29 -23.76 -1.49 15.45
CA GLY A 29 -23.62 -1.26 14.03
C GLY A 29 -23.19 0.17 13.74
N CYS A 30 -22.29 0.31 12.77
CA CYS A 30 -22.06 1.55 12.06
C CYS A 30 -22.54 1.36 10.62
N THR A 31 -23.80 1.71 10.36
CA THR A 31 -24.27 2.04 9.01
C THR A 31 -23.60 3.32 8.58
N SER A 32 -22.65 3.24 7.65
CA SER A 32 -22.08 4.42 7.00
C SER A 32 -22.83 4.66 5.69
N ASN A 33 -23.66 5.70 5.67
CA ASN A 33 -24.20 6.30 4.46
C ASN A 33 -23.04 6.83 3.61
N VAL A 34 -22.74 6.15 2.51
CA VAL A 34 -21.87 6.70 1.47
C VAL A 34 -22.73 7.65 0.64
N THR A 35 -22.64 8.94 0.95
CA THR A 35 -23.09 9.99 0.05
C THR A 35 -22.12 10.09 -1.13
N ASN A 36 -22.66 9.85 -2.32
CA ASN A 36 -22.05 10.12 -3.62
C ASN A 36 -21.35 11.49 -3.63
N ASN A 37 -20.02 11.50 -3.73
CA ASN A 37 -19.29 12.64 -4.27
C ASN A 37 -19.12 12.39 -5.77
N GLN A 38 -20.01 13.00 -6.54
CA GLN A 38 -19.86 13.19 -7.98
C GLN A 38 -18.62 14.06 -8.24
N TYR A 39 -17.64 13.52 -8.95
CA TYR A 39 -16.68 14.35 -9.67
C TYR A 39 -17.37 14.99 -10.89
N PRO A 40 -17.02 16.24 -11.24
CA PRO A 40 -17.67 16.96 -12.33
C PRO A 40 -17.32 16.32 -13.68
N ALA A 41 -18.37 16.17 -14.49
CA ALA A 41 -18.31 15.72 -15.87
C ALA A 41 -17.50 16.70 -16.73
N GLN A 42 -16.53 16.17 -17.49
CA GLN A 42 -15.91 16.88 -18.59
C GLN A 42 -16.62 16.50 -19.89
N SER A 43 -17.02 17.53 -20.62
CA SER A 43 -17.97 17.55 -21.74
C SER A 43 -17.41 17.01 -23.06
N ASP A 44 -18.26 16.19 -23.69
CA ASP A 44 -18.56 16.01 -25.12
C ASP A 44 -17.42 15.88 -26.13
N ASN A 45 -17.24 14.64 -26.60
CA ASN A 45 -16.99 14.41 -28.02
C ASN A 45 -17.82 13.21 -28.50
N ALA A 46 -18.83 13.52 -29.33
CA ALA A 46 -19.77 12.55 -29.87
C ALA A 46 -19.03 11.51 -30.74
N THR A 47 -19.01 10.26 -30.25
CA THR A 47 -18.46 9.10 -30.97
C THR A 47 -19.61 8.13 -31.24
N PRO A 48 -19.74 7.56 -32.46
CA PRO A 48 -20.91 6.79 -32.87
C PRO A 48 -21.09 5.53 -32.01
N ALA A 49 -22.34 5.29 -31.61
CA ALA A 49 -22.77 4.10 -30.89
C ALA A 49 -22.58 2.85 -31.76
N TYR A 50 -21.43 2.20 -31.62
CA TYR A 50 -21.31 0.77 -31.89
C TYR A 50 -21.77 0.02 -30.65
N THR A 51 -23.01 -0.47 -30.69
CA THR A 51 -23.49 -1.49 -29.77
C THR A 51 -22.75 -2.80 -30.08
N GLN A 52 -21.52 -2.94 -29.59
CA GLN A 52 -20.87 -4.25 -29.52
C GLN A 52 -21.23 -4.87 -28.18
N ALA A 53 -21.99 -5.96 -28.25
CA ALA A 53 -22.14 -6.90 -27.16
C ALA A 53 -20.75 -7.45 -26.85
N TYR A 54 -20.10 -6.93 -25.81
CA TYR A 54 -18.92 -7.56 -25.23
C TYR A 54 -19.37 -8.90 -24.67
N GLY A 55 -19.19 -9.95 -25.46
CA GLY A 55 -19.25 -11.32 -24.96
C GLY A 55 -18.16 -11.45 -23.91
N VAL A 56 -18.56 -11.55 -22.64
CA VAL A 56 -17.67 -11.96 -21.55
C VAL A 56 -17.11 -13.31 -21.97
N THR A 57 -15.88 -13.31 -22.48
CA THR A 57 -15.17 -14.52 -22.83
C THR A 57 -14.65 -15.06 -21.52
N THR A 58 -15.50 -15.80 -20.81
CA THR A 58 -15.12 -16.46 -19.57
C THR A 58 -14.06 -17.51 -19.91
N THR A 59 -12.89 -17.40 -19.29
CA THR A 59 -11.90 -18.48 -19.34
C THR A 59 -12.52 -19.76 -18.81
N PRO A 60 -12.29 -20.91 -19.49
CA PRO A 60 -12.74 -22.19 -18.97
C PRO A 60 -12.20 -22.43 -17.56
N GLU A 61 -13.05 -22.91 -16.65
CA GLU A 61 -12.72 -23.18 -15.24
C GLU A 61 -11.44 -24.02 -15.08
N TRP A 62 -11.25 -25.02 -15.94
CA TRP A 62 -10.04 -25.86 -15.92
C TRP A 62 -8.74 -25.08 -16.16
N LEU A 63 -8.77 -24.03 -16.99
CA LEU A 63 -7.58 -23.22 -17.28
C LEU A 63 -7.29 -22.28 -16.12
N ARG A 64 -8.34 -21.73 -15.50
CA ARG A 64 -8.24 -20.96 -14.27
C ARG A 64 -7.59 -21.79 -13.16
N ASP A 65 -8.10 -22.99 -12.93
CA ASP A 65 -7.58 -23.89 -11.89
C ASP A 65 -6.14 -24.35 -12.19
N GLN A 66 -5.83 -24.58 -13.47
CA GLN A 66 -4.46 -24.87 -13.90
C GLN A 66 -3.50 -23.70 -13.61
N ASN A 67 -3.92 -22.45 -13.86
CA ASN A 67 -3.11 -21.27 -13.59
C ASN A 67 -2.87 -21.09 -12.09
N ILE A 68 -3.91 -21.29 -11.27
CA ILE A 68 -3.81 -21.27 -9.80
C ILE A 68 -2.77 -22.30 -9.32
N GLU A 69 -2.89 -23.56 -9.77
CA GLU A 69 -1.98 -24.63 -9.35
C GLU A 69 -0.54 -24.38 -9.82
N THR A 70 -0.40 -23.80 -11.03
CA THR A 70 0.90 -23.43 -11.58
C THR A 70 1.56 -22.32 -10.73
N ALA A 71 0.83 -21.25 -10.41
CA ALA A 71 1.33 -20.16 -9.57
C ALA A 71 1.71 -20.65 -8.17
N LYS A 72 0.88 -21.50 -7.57
CA LYS A 72 1.15 -22.15 -6.28
C LYS A 72 2.44 -22.97 -6.33
N THR A 73 2.58 -23.84 -7.33
CA THR A 73 3.77 -24.68 -7.49
C THR A 73 5.04 -23.83 -7.63
N ILE A 74 4.99 -22.76 -8.44
CA ILE A 74 6.13 -21.84 -8.62
C ILE A 74 6.56 -21.26 -7.27
N VAL A 75 5.64 -20.67 -6.51
CA VAL A 75 6.00 -19.95 -5.29
C VAL A 75 6.47 -20.90 -4.17
N GLU A 76 5.84 -22.08 -4.06
CA GLU A 76 6.25 -23.09 -3.07
C GLU A 76 7.66 -23.65 -3.39
N GLU A 77 7.94 -23.95 -4.66
CA GLU A 77 9.26 -24.46 -5.06
C GLU A 77 10.34 -23.37 -4.99
N TYR A 78 10.00 -22.13 -5.34
CA TYR A 78 10.91 -20.99 -5.20
C TYR A 78 11.31 -20.81 -3.72
N HIS A 79 10.32 -20.77 -2.81
CA HIS A 79 10.56 -20.63 -1.38
C HIS A 79 11.40 -21.78 -0.79
N LYS A 80 11.19 -23.03 -1.24
CA LYS A 80 12.00 -24.18 -0.79
C LYS A 80 13.46 -24.12 -1.24
N THR A 81 13.74 -23.49 -2.37
CA THR A 81 15.06 -23.52 -3.03
C THR A 81 15.89 -22.27 -2.82
N HIS A 82 15.31 -21.21 -2.25
CA HIS A 82 15.97 -19.93 -1.98
C HIS A 82 16.05 -19.66 -0.48
N THR A 83 17.20 -19.16 -0.02
CA THR A 83 17.39 -18.71 1.37
C THR A 83 17.58 -17.21 1.36
N TYR A 84 16.99 -16.52 2.34
CA TYR A 84 17.03 -15.07 2.36
C TYR A 84 17.15 -14.49 3.78
N SER A 85 17.66 -13.27 3.84
CA SER A 85 17.82 -12.48 5.06
C SER A 85 16.57 -11.63 5.28
N LEU A 86 15.84 -11.89 6.37
CA LEU A 86 14.51 -11.34 6.65
C LEU A 86 14.34 -9.80 6.80
N PRO A 87 15.35 -8.97 7.14
CA PRO A 87 15.07 -7.59 7.54
C PRO A 87 15.02 -6.54 6.41
N ASP A 88 15.05 -6.91 5.13
CA ASP A 88 15.25 -5.92 4.05
C ASP A 88 14.27 -6.06 2.88
N MET A 89 13.58 -4.95 2.55
CA MET A 89 12.67 -4.83 1.39
C MET A 89 13.36 -5.15 0.05
N PHE A 90 14.68 -4.95 -0.05
CA PHE A 90 15.42 -5.34 -1.25
C PHE A 90 15.28 -6.83 -1.57
N VAL A 91 15.08 -7.66 -0.53
CA VAL A 91 14.90 -9.10 -0.68
C VAL A 91 13.53 -9.44 -1.27
N CYS A 92 12.43 -8.91 -0.72
CA CYS A 92 11.09 -9.21 -1.24
C CYS A 92 10.89 -8.66 -2.66
N ALA A 93 11.49 -7.50 -2.97
CA ALA A 93 11.48 -6.95 -4.33
C ALA A 93 12.24 -7.83 -5.33
N GLN A 94 13.40 -8.38 -4.95
CA GLN A 94 14.16 -9.29 -5.83
C GLN A 94 13.42 -10.62 -6.04
N MET A 95 12.92 -11.22 -4.96
CA MET A 95 12.16 -12.47 -5.03
C MET A 95 10.91 -12.32 -5.89
N SER A 96 10.23 -11.17 -5.79
CA SER A 96 9.05 -10.90 -6.61
C SER A 96 9.37 -10.72 -8.09
N GLN A 97 10.53 -10.19 -8.44
CA GLN A 97 10.99 -10.14 -9.84
C GLN A 97 11.26 -11.54 -10.40
N ASP A 98 11.95 -12.40 -9.64
CA ASP A 98 12.24 -13.77 -10.07
C ASP A 98 10.96 -14.60 -10.23
N VAL A 99 10.04 -14.51 -9.26
CA VAL A 99 8.75 -15.23 -9.33
C VAL A 99 7.89 -14.68 -10.46
N TRP A 100 7.87 -13.37 -10.69
CA TRP A 100 7.18 -12.76 -11.83
C TRP A 100 7.68 -13.36 -13.16
N ASP A 101 9.00 -13.45 -13.35
CA ASP A 101 9.59 -14.05 -14.57
C ASP A 101 9.15 -15.52 -14.73
N MET A 102 9.09 -16.28 -13.63
CA MET A 102 8.64 -17.67 -13.65
C MET A 102 7.16 -17.82 -14.02
N VAL A 103 6.30 -16.94 -13.52
CA VAL A 103 4.85 -16.93 -13.81
C VAL A 103 4.59 -16.55 -15.27
N GLU A 104 5.22 -15.47 -15.75
CA GLU A 104 5.14 -15.02 -17.16
C GLU A 104 5.69 -16.07 -18.13
N THR A 105 6.77 -16.78 -17.75
CA THR A 105 7.33 -17.89 -18.54
C THR A 105 6.30 -19.02 -18.76
N ARG A 106 5.33 -19.17 -17.86
CA ARG A 106 4.22 -20.14 -18.01
C ARG A 106 3.04 -19.60 -18.83
N GLY A 107 3.11 -18.38 -19.34
CA GLY A 107 2.05 -17.73 -20.09
C GLY A 107 0.91 -17.22 -19.23
N ILE A 108 1.17 -16.96 -17.94
CA ILE A 108 0.22 -16.36 -17.01
C ILE A 108 0.64 -14.90 -16.85
N ASN A 109 -0.27 -13.96 -17.13
CA ASN A 109 0.03 -12.54 -16.95
C ASN A 109 0.27 -12.26 -15.46
N ALA A 110 1.25 -11.41 -15.16
CA ALA A 110 1.62 -11.06 -13.80
C ALA A 110 1.94 -9.58 -13.63
N THR A 111 1.72 -9.06 -12.43
CA THR A 111 2.22 -7.76 -11.98
C THR A 111 3.02 -7.93 -10.69
N ILE A 112 4.01 -7.07 -10.48
CA ILE A 112 4.69 -6.95 -9.20
C ILE A 112 4.00 -5.85 -8.42
N GLU A 113 3.59 -6.15 -7.19
CA GLU A 113 3.00 -5.17 -6.29
C GLU A 113 4.01 -4.76 -5.24
N VAL A 114 4.01 -3.48 -4.90
CA VAL A 114 4.79 -2.92 -3.79
C VAL A 114 3.81 -2.26 -2.82
N GLY A 115 3.91 -2.57 -1.53
CA GLY A 115 3.02 -2.01 -0.53
C GLY A 115 3.34 -2.44 0.90
N SER A 116 2.32 -2.45 1.76
CA SER A 116 2.40 -2.97 3.13
C SER A 116 1.23 -3.89 3.41
N VAL A 117 1.53 -5.06 3.99
CA VAL A 117 0.55 -6.11 4.27
C VAL A 117 -0.03 -6.05 5.68
N ASP A 118 0.58 -5.24 6.56
CA ASP A 118 0.21 -5.12 7.98
C ASP A 118 -0.49 -3.79 8.32
N GLN A 119 -0.28 -2.75 7.51
CA GLN A 119 -0.84 -1.42 7.74
C GLN A 119 -1.31 -0.74 6.45
N ASN A 120 -2.25 0.20 6.59
CA ASN A 120 -2.57 1.12 5.52
C ASN A 120 -1.41 2.09 5.34
N ILE A 121 -0.98 2.26 4.10
CA ILE A 121 0.03 3.25 3.73
C ILE A 121 -0.56 4.19 2.69
N SER A 122 -0.07 5.41 2.69
CA SER A 122 -0.47 6.40 1.71
C SER A 122 0.63 6.62 0.66
N SER A 123 1.89 6.26 0.95
CA SER A 123 3.02 6.33 0.03
C SER A 123 3.68 5.01 -0.29
N ILE A 124 4.17 4.89 -1.51
CA ILE A 124 5.10 3.84 -1.90
C ILE A 124 6.43 3.93 -1.13
N GLN A 125 6.80 5.10 -0.59
CA GLN A 125 7.96 5.22 0.31
C GLN A 125 7.73 4.61 1.71
N GLU A 126 6.48 4.35 2.09
CA GLU A 126 6.14 3.64 3.34
C GLU A 126 5.97 2.13 3.12
N ALA A 127 6.02 1.67 1.86
CA ALA A 127 5.95 0.26 1.57
C ALA A 127 7.14 -0.47 2.19
N ASP A 128 6.87 -1.63 2.75
CA ASP A 128 7.85 -2.52 3.39
C ASP A 128 7.86 -3.92 2.76
N HIS A 129 6.97 -4.17 1.79
CA HIS A 129 6.79 -5.48 1.19
C HIS A 129 6.57 -5.41 -0.33
N ALA A 130 6.91 -6.50 -1.00
CA ALA A 130 6.67 -6.70 -2.42
C ALA A 130 6.25 -8.15 -2.69
N TRP A 131 5.32 -8.33 -3.62
CA TRP A 131 4.75 -9.63 -3.99
C TRP A 131 4.32 -9.63 -5.46
N VAL A 132 3.74 -10.73 -5.94
CA VAL A 132 3.24 -10.85 -7.31
C VAL A 132 1.73 -11.02 -7.30
N LEU A 133 1.02 -10.39 -8.25
CA LEU A 133 -0.34 -10.79 -8.62
C LEU A 133 -0.27 -11.56 -9.93
N ALA A 134 -0.91 -12.73 -9.99
CA ALA A 134 -1.03 -13.53 -11.21
C ALA A 134 -2.48 -13.56 -11.71
N GLU A 135 -2.70 -13.29 -12.99
CA GLU A 135 -4.02 -13.30 -13.61
C GLU A 135 -4.44 -14.73 -13.95
N VAL A 136 -5.23 -15.34 -13.07
CA VAL A 136 -5.64 -16.75 -13.22
C VAL A 136 -6.79 -16.90 -14.21
N SER A 137 -7.61 -15.86 -14.36
CA SER A 137 -8.59 -15.71 -15.44
C SER A 137 -8.71 -14.21 -15.80
N PRO A 138 -9.23 -13.82 -16.97
CA PRO A 138 -9.32 -12.42 -17.39
C PRO A 138 -9.99 -11.54 -16.33
N GLY A 139 -9.21 -10.64 -15.71
CA GLY A 139 -9.63 -9.76 -14.63
C GLY A 139 -9.68 -10.40 -13.23
N GLU A 140 -9.37 -11.68 -13.07
CA GLU A 140 -9.26 -12.38 -11.79
C GLU A 140 -7.79 -12.59 -11.44
N TRP A 141 -7.37 -12.00 -10.32
CA TRP A 141 -5.99 -12.00 -9.88
C TRP A 141 -5.85 -12.75 -8.56
N ILE A 142 -4.77 -13.50 -8.41
CA ILE A 142 -4.39 -14.15 -7.16
C ILE A 142 -3.06 -13.60 -6.66
N ALA A 143 -2.97 -13.29 -5.37
CA ALA A 143 -1.73 -12.84 -4.78
C ALA A 143 -0.81 -14.01 -4.46
N VAL A 144 0.46 -13.85 -4.83
CA VAL A 144 1.53 -14.81 -4.73
C VAL A 144 2.56 -14.24 -3.76
N GLU A 145 2.52 -14.72 -2.51
CA GLU A 145 3.42 -14.28 -1.44
C GLU A 145 4.79 -14.95 -1.62
N THR A 146 5.71 -14.21 -2.25
CA THR A 146 6.99 -14.74 -2.73
C THR A 146 7.97 -15.02 -1.60
N THR A 147 7.88 -14.27 -0.51
CA THR A 147 8.77 -14.41 0.64
C THR A 147 8.37 -15.64 1.45
N ALA A 148 7.08 -15.78 1.78
CA ALA A 148 6.60 -16.89 2.62
C ALA A 148 6.13 -18.15 1.84
N GLY A 149 6.10 -18.12 0.51
CA GLY A 149 5.93 -19.32 -0.31
C GLY A 149 4.49 -19.81 -0.45
N TYR A 150 3.49 -18.94 -0.42
CA TYR A 150 2.08 -19.34 -0.49
C TYR A 150 1.20 -18.38 -1.31
N LEU A 151 -0.03 -18.79 -1.58
CA LEU A 151 -1.06 -17.94 -2.18
C LEU A 151 -1.90 -17.22 -1.12
N VAL A 152 -2.35 -16.00 -1.44
CA VAL A 152 -3.21 -15.16 -0.60
C VAL A 152 -4.49 -14.82 -1.36
N CYS A 153 -5.64 -15.18 -0.80
CA CYS A 153 -6.97 -14.91 -1.33
C CYS A 153 -8.06 -15.31 -0.33
N ALA A 154 -9.31 -14.95 -0.61
CA ALA A 154 -10.45 -15.21 0.27
C ALA A 154 -10.90 -16.68 0.33
N ASP A 155 -10.48 -17.52 -0.64
CA ASP A 155 -10.87 -18.94 -0.68
C ASP A 155 -9.89 -19.81 0.13
N PRO A 156 -10.29 -20.34 1.30
CA PRO A 156 -9.43 -21.16 2.15
C PRO A 156 -9.13 -22.56 1.57
N GLY A 157 -9.84 -22.98 0.51
CA GLY A 157 -9.50 -24.19 -0.25
C GLY A 157 -8.32 -24.00 -1.19
N ILE A 158 -7.98 -22.74 -1.51
CA ILE A 158 -6.93 -22.36 -2.45
C ILE A 158 -5.75 -21.72 -1.71
N CYS A 159 -6.03 -20.78 -0.81
CA CYS A 159 -5.05 -19.90 -0.19
C CYS A 159 -4.83 -20.18 1.29
N ALA A 160 -3.59 -19.96 1.74
CA ALA A 160 -3.20 -20.17 3.14
C ALA A 160 -3.66 -19.01 4.05
N VAL A 161 -3.79 -17.82 3.48
CA VAL A 161 -4.11 -16.57 4.18
C VAL A 161 -5.15 -15.79 3.40
N ASP A 162 -6.13 -15.24 4.10
CA ASP A 162 -7.05 -14.22 3.59
C ASP A 162 -6.57 -12.85 4.11
N ASN A 163 -5.97 -12.05 3.22
CA ASN A 163 -5.54 -10.69 3.52
C ASN A 163 -5.80 -9.77 2.32
N PRO A 164 -6.82 -8.89 2.36
CA PRO A 164 -7.16 -8.01 1.23
C PRO A 164 -6.08 -6.97 0.92
N ARG A 165 -5.08 -6.75 1.80
CA ARG A 165 -4.00 -5.77 1.56
C ARG A 165 -3.08 -6.16 0.42
N TYR A 166 -3.00 -7.44 0.09
CA TYR A 166 -2.27 -7.93 -1.07
C TYR A 166 -2.87 -7.46 -2.41
N TYR A 167 -4.08 -6.91 -2.39
CA TYR A 167 -4.76 -6.38 -3.58
C TYR A 167 -4.76 -4.84 -3.59
N THR A 168 -3.88 -4.23 -2.78
CA THR A 168 -3.71 -2.78 -2.67
C THR A 168 -2.23 -2.46 -2.68
N GLY A 169 -1.83 -1.41 -3.41
CA GLY A 169 -0.42 -1.03 -3.51
C GLY A 169 -0.15 -0.30 -4.82
N TRP A 170 1.11 -0.35 -5.24
CA TRP A 170 1.56 0.16 -6.52
C TRP A 170 2.02 -0.99 -7.41
N SER A 171 1.37 -1.11 -8.56
CA SER A 171 1.61 -2.17 -9.53
C SER A 171 2.70 -1.80 -10.53
N PHE A 172 3.58 -2.76 -10.80
CA PHE A 172 4.63 -2.69 -11.82
C PHE A 172 4.47 -3.86 -12.78
N ASN A 173 4.24 -3.56 -14.06
CA ASN A 173 4.00 -4.59 -15.08
C ASN A 173 5.26 -5.36 -15.49
N THR A 174 6.46 -4.91 -15.10
CA THR A 174 7.73 -5.58 -15.44
C THR A 174 8.77 -5.37 -14.33
N PRO A 175 9.73 -6.30 -14.16
CA PRO A 175 10.90 -6.12 -13.30
C PRO A 175 11.67 -4.83 -13.60
N LYS A 176 11.80 -4.48 -14.89
CA LYS A 176 12.45 -3.24 -15.32
C LYS A 176 11.74 -2.00 -14.76
N ALA A 177 10.41 -1.95 -14.80
CA ALA A 177 9.67 -0.80 -14.29
C ALA A 177 9.88 -0.62 -12.77
N LEU A 178 9.90 -1.73 -12.02
CA LEU A 178 10.22 -1.71 -10.59
C LEU A 178 11.67 -1.25 -10.37
N GLN A 179 12.65 -1.80 -11.09
CA GLN A 179 14.05 -1.39 -10.97
C GLN A 179 14.26 0.08 -11.32
N ASP A 180 13.61 0.58 -12.38
CA ASP A 180 13.69 1.98 -12.77
C ASP A 180 13.17 2.88 -11.64
N TYR A 181 12.07 2.49 -10.97
CA TYR A 181 11.55 3.19 -9.80
C TYR A 181 12.50 3.14 -8.61
N LEU A 182 13.05 1.96 -8.27
CA LEU A 182 13.96 1.79 -7.14
C LEU A 182 15.28 2.55 -7.33
N ASN A 183 15.79 2.60 -8.57
CA ASN A 183 17.06 3.25 -8.89
C ASN A 183 16.91 4.76 -9.16
N ASN A 184 15.75 5.19 -9.63
CA ASN A 184 15.47 6.59 -9.96
C ASN A 184 14.06 6.96 -9.48
N PRO A 185 13.84 7.06 -8.16
CA PRO A 185 12.56 7.45 -7.63
C PRO A 185 12.19 8.84 -8.16
N PRO A 186 10.92 9.09 -8.52
CA PRO A 186 10.50 10.34 -9.15
C PRO A 186 10.76 11.56 -8.26
N CYS A 187 10.89 11.33 -6.95
CA CYS A 187 11.19 12.36 -5.96
C CYS A 187 12.39 11.96 -5.11
N SER A 188 13.18 12.97 -4.71
CA SER A 188 14.26 12.80 -3.75
C SER A 188 13.72 12.37 -2.38
N ALA A 189 14.57 11.73 -1.57
CA ALA A 189 14.19 11.33 -0.21
C ALA A 189 13.58 12.49 0.59
N GLY A 190 12.46 12.23 1.28
CA GLY A 190 11.70 13.23 2.02
C GLY A 190 10.65 14.00 1.21
N TYR A 191 10.55 13.74 -0.10
CA TYR A 191 9.53 14.28 -0.98
C TYR A 191 8.59 13.18 -1.51
N VAL A 192 7.37 13.58 -1.84
CA VAL A 192 6.28 12.72 -2.33
C VAL A 192 5.78 13.28 -3.65
N LEU A 193 5.43 12.41 -4.59
CA LEU A 193 4.91 12.83 -5.89
C LEU A 193 3.45 13.26 -5.73
N GLY A 194 3.17 14.54 -5.98
CA GLY A 194 1.84 15.10 -5.92
C GLY A 194 0.98 14.71 -7.12
N SER A 195 -0.33 14.98 -7.01
CA SER A 195 -1.28 14.80 -8.11
C SER A 195 -1.03 15.73 -9.31
N ASP A 196 -0.17 16.74 -9.14
CA ASP A 196 0.33 17.65 -10.17
C ASP A 196 1.62 17.15 -10.85
N ASN A 197 2.06 15.93 -10.56
CA ASN A 197 3.33 15.35 -11.00
C ASN A 197 4.57 16.16 -10.57
N LEU A 198 4.47 16.95 -9.49
CA LEU A 198 5.60 17.63 -8.88
C LEU A 198 5.95 16.97 -7.55
N CYS A 199 7.22 17.09 -7.14
CA CYS A 199 7.67 16.59 -5.85
C CYS A 199 7.39 17.63 -4.76
N HIS A 200 6.60 17.24 -3.78
CA HIS A 200 6.27 18.06 -2.61
C HIS A 200 6.95 17.51 -1.37
N GLN A 201 7.28 18.37 -0.42
CA GLN A 201 7.83 17.91 0.84
C GLN A 201 6.80 17.05 1.57
N SER A 202 7.20 15.85 1.98
CA SER A 202 6.34 14.93 2.73
C SER A 202 5.88 15.55 4.05
N CYS A 203 4.64 15.26 4.41
CA CYS A 203 3.98 15.71 5.63
C CYS A 203 3.41 14.52 6.41
N GLY A 204 4.28 13.57 6.75
CA GLY A 204 3.87 12.30 7.36
C GLY A 204 3.36 11.33 6.31
N GLY A 205 4.18 10.31 6.00
CA GLY A 205 3.86 9.36 4.94
C GLY A 205 3.86 10.00 3.54
N SER A 206 2.86 9.70 2.68
CA SER A 206 2.71 10.35 1.36
C SER A 206 2.01 11.69 1.38
N ALA A 207 1.47 12.09 2.54
CA ALA A 207 0.70 13.30 2.57
C ALA A 207 1.61 14.48 2.22
N TYR A 208 1.11 15.42 1.44
CA TYR A 208 1.73 16.72 1.26
C TYR A 208 0.67 17.80 1.38
N CYS A 209 1.10 18.98 1.78
CA CYS A 209 0.19 20.08 2.00
C CYS A 209 0.02 20.88 0.71
N THR A 210 -1.23 21.14 0.35
CA THR A 210 -1.59 21.97 -0.80
C THR A 210 -2.06 23.36 -0.35
N GLY A 211 -1.97 24.32 -1.27
CA GLY A 211 -2.37 25.71 -1.01
C GLY A 211 -1.53 26.37 0.08
N ASN A 212 -2.19 27.02 1.03
CA ASN A 212 -1.55 27.73 2.15
C ASN A 212 -1.38 26.87 3.41
N SER A 213 -1.56 25.55 3.28
CA SER A 213 -1.39 24.63 4.41
C SER A 213 0.08 24.33 4.62
N VAL A 214 0.51 24.24 5.88
CA VAL A 214 1.87 23.82 6.23
C VAL A 214 1.83 22.50 6.99
N CYS A 215 2.93 21.76 6.91
CA CYS A 215 3.05 20.52 7.66
C CYS A 215 3.42 20.77 9.12
N VAL A 216 2.59 20.29 10.04
CA VAL A 216 2.87 20.32 11.48
C VAL A 216 2.60 18.95 12.07
N ASN A 217 3.64 18.28 12.58
CA ASN A 217 3.56 16.95 13.18
C ASN A 217 2.87 15.90 12.29
N GLY A 218 3.19 15.90 10.98
CA GLY A 218 2.59 14.96 10.02
C GLY A 218 1.13 15.26 9.67
N GLN A 219 0.65 16.48 9.94
CA GLN A 219 -0.69 16.91 9.57
C GLN A 219 -0.64 18.24 8.82
N CYS A 220 -1.39 18.31 7.72
CA CYS A 220 -1.55 19.56 7.00
C CYS A 220 -2.48 20.50 7.75
N ARG A 221 -1.93 21.63 8.17
CA ARG A 221 -2.64 22.69 8.88
C ARG A 221 -2.71 23.92 7.99
N GLY A 222 -3.92 24.28 7.58
CA GLY A 222 -4.22 25.52 6.87
C GLY A 222 -4.91 26.53 7.79
N CYS A 223 -4.95 27.77 7.32
CA CYS A 223 -5.75 28.83 7.94
C CYS A 223 -7.01 29.11 7.13
N ASN A 224 -8.00 29.72 7.77
CA ASN A 224 -9.17 30.25 7.08
C ASN A 224 -8.75 31.31 6.05
N SER A 225 -9.62 31.56 5.06
CA SER A 225 -9.40 32.61 4.06
C SER A 225 -9.08 33.96 4.73
N GLY A 226 -8.04 34.64 4.23
CA GLY A 226 -7.54 35.90 4.79
C GLY A 226 -6.48 35.77 5.90
N TYR A 227 -6.11 34.54 6.27
CA TYR A 227 -5.07 34.26 7.27
C TYR A 227 -3.90 33.49 6.65
N VAL A 228 -2.71 33.70 7.21
CA VAL A 228 -1.45 33.04 6.88
C VAL A 228 -0.91 32.30 8.09
N PHE A 229 -0.26 31.17 7.87
CA PHE A 229 0.31 30.38 8.95
C PHE A 229 1.70 30.93 9.34
N GLY A 230 1.89 31.23 10.62
CA GLY A 230 3.11 31.79 11.16
C GLY A 230 4.17 30.76 11.56
N GLN A 231 5.39 31.23 11.82
CA GLN A 231 6.49 30.42 12.36
C GLN A 231 6.20 29.90 13.77
N ASP A 232 5.30 30.58 14.50
CA ASP A 232 4.79 30.17 15.82
C ASP A 232 3.70 29.08 15.75
N LEU A 233 3.44 28.57 14.54
CA LEU A 233 2.43 27.56 14.25
C LEU A 233 0.98 28.02 14.51
N GLN A 234 0.73 29.33 14.43
CA GLN A 234 -0.60 29.93 14.58
C GLN A 234 -1.04 30.65 13.30
N CYS A 235 -2.35 30.85 13.15
CA CYS A 235 -2.92 31.60 12.04
C CYS A 235 -2.96 33.09 12.37
N HIS A 236 -2.33 33.89 11.52
CA HIS A 236 -2.30 35.35 11.63
C HIS A 236 -3.03 36.00 10.47
N PRO A 237 -3.63 37.19 10.62
CA PRO A 237 -4.16 37.92 9.48
C PRO A 237 -3.06 38.20 8.45
N ALA A 238 -3.38 38.00 7.17
CA ALA A 238 -2.46 38.33 6.07
C ALA A 238 -2.10 39.83 6.10
N CYS A 239 -0.92 40.17 5.59
CA CYS A 239 -0.48 41.57 5.47
C CYS A 239 -1.55 42.41 4.73
N GLY A 240 -1.94 43.54 5.34
CA GLY A 240 -3.11 44.35 4.95
C GLY A 240 -4.13 44.68 6.06
N GLY A 241 -4.02 44.08 7.26
CA GLY A 241 -4.86 44.35 8.44
C GLY A 241 -4.17 45.14 9.58
N ASN A 242 -4.79 45.17 10.78
CA ASN A 242 -4.22 45.86 11.96
C ASN A 242 -3.14 45.05 12.72
N ASN A 243 -3.13 43.73 12.56
CA ASN A 243 -2.11 42.81 13.08
C ASN A 243 -1.65 41.94 11.92
N THR A 244 -0.56 42.31 11.26
CA THR A 244 -0.16 41.72 9.98
C THR A 244 1.06 40.83 10.12
N TYR A 245 1.01 39.68 9.47
CA TYR A 245 2.10 38.72 9.44
C TYR A 245 2.62 38.54 8.00
N CYS A 246 3.94 38.44 7.89
CA CYS A 246 4.64 38.07 6.67
C CYS A 246 5.44 36.80 6.92
N THR A 247 5.45 35.88 5.96
CA THR A 247 6.24 34.66 6.07
C THR A 247 7.73 34.96 5.88
N GLY A 248 8.59 34.21 6.57
CA GLY A 248 10.05 34.36 6.46
C GLY A 248 10.60 35.59 7.22
N ASN A 249 11.61 36.24 6.63
CA ASN A 249 12.25 37.44 7.20
C ASN A 249 11.64 38.75 6.68
N SER A 250 10.50 38.67 6.01
CA SER A 250 9.85 39.83 5.40
C SER A 250 9.07 40.65 6.42
N SER A 251 8.97 41.96 6.19
CA SER A 251 8.21 42.90 7.02
C SER A 251 6.99 43.43 6.27
N CYS A 252 5.87 43.63 6.97
CA CYS A 252 4.66 44.18 6.37
C CYS A 252 4.80 45.71 6.26
N VAL A 253 4.90 46.23 5.04
CA VAL A 253 5.00 47.65 4.73
C VAL A 253 3.87 48.02 3.78
N ASN A 254 3.01 48.95 4.17
CA ASN A 254 1.86 49.42 3.38
C ASN A 254 0.91 48.30 2.89
N GLY A 255 0.77 47.24 3.66
CA GLY A 255 -0.09 46.10 3.29
C GLY A 255 0.59 45.08 2.36
N GLU A 256 1.89 45.23 2.10
CA GLU A 256 2.68 44.28 1.30
C GLU A 256 3.88 43.73 2.09
N CYS A 257 4.20 42.46 1.89
CA CYS A 257 5.36 41.83 2.52
C CYS A 257 6.63 42.15 1.74
N ASN A 258 7.57 42.84 2.39
CA ASN A 258 8.84 43.27 1.81
C ASN A 258 10.00 42.52 2.48
N GLY A 259 10.81 41.82 1.66
CA GLY A 259 11.95 40.99 2.10
C GLY A 259 13.27 41.75 2.15
#